data_AF-A0A834TTQ2-F1
#
_entry.id   AF-A0A834TTQ2-F1
#
_cell.length_a   1.000
_cell.length_b   1.000
_cell.length_c   1.000
_cell.angle_alpha   90.00
_cell.angle_beta   90.00
_cell.angle_gamma   90.00
#
_symmetry.space_group_name_H-M   'P 1'
#
loop_
_entity.id
_entity.type
_entity.pdbx_description
1 polymer ?
#
loop_
_entity_poly.entity_id
_entity_poly.type
_entity_poly.pdbx_seq_one_letter_code
_entity_poly.pdbx_strand_id
1 'polypeptide(L)'
;MSHLGKVETDVHINASAEKFHELMSSKPHHIGNVSSVVNSVEMDQGEWGKVDSILLWNYVQDGKACVAKVVIEAIDPAKKLITLKVKEGDILEHYKSFKATIQASPKEKGSVVHWTFEYEKLHAQIPNPHSLMQLAAITSREMDAHLTEGEGHEEQLVGKIEVDVHINASAEKFHEIFSSKPHEVPNISPNNVKNTIVEGEWGKEGSIFVVHYVHEGKNCVSKDVIEAIDPAKNLITLRVLEGDILNDYKSIKVTFQATPKDQGSLVHVTVEYEKLKGHIPDPHSLADLGVEVAKDIDAHLTQ
;
A
#
# COMPACT_ATOMS: atom_id res chain seq x y z
N MET A 1 -44.22 26.88 -18.51
CA MET A 1 -42.90 27.41 -18.11
C MET A 1 -41.93 26.24 -18.11
N SER A 2 -40.70 26.39 -18.64
CA SER A 2 -39.72 25.31 -18.60
C SER A 2 -39.31 25.03 -17.15
N HIS A 3 -39.22 23.75 -16.78
CA HIS A 3 -38.78 23.33 -15.45
C HIS A 3 -37.32 22.87 -15.48
N LEU A 4 -36.50 23.58 -16.28
CA LEU A 4 -35.07 23.36 -16.37
C LEU A 4 -34.41 23.81 -15.07
N GLY A 5 -33.50 22.99 -14.57
CA GLY A 5 -32.75 23.25 -13.36
C GLY A 5 -31.31 22.77 -13.48
N LYS A 6 -30.47 23.35 -12.64
CA LYS A 6 -29.06 23.01 -12.49
C LYS A 6 -28.71 23.02 -11.01
N VAL A 7 -28.05 21.97 -10.54
CA VAL A 7 -27.46 21.93 -9.19
C VAL A 7 -26.02 21.41 -9.28
N GLU A 8 -25.17 21.88 -8.37
CA GLU A 8 -23.74 21.59 -8.38
C GLU A 8 -23.25 21.28 -6.96
N THR A 9 -22.20 20.48 -6.84
CA THR A 9 -21.44 20.31 -5.60
C THR A 9 -19.97 20.04 -5.91
N ASP A 10 -19.11 20.47 -4.99
CA ASP A 10 -17.70 20.10 -4.98
C ASP A 10 -17.45 19.04 -3.90
N VAL A 11 -16.62 18.06 -4.23
CA VAL A 11 -16.10 17.07 -3.30
C VAL A 11 -14.59 17.15 -3.31
N HIS A 12 -14.00 17.46 -2.16
CA HIS A 12 -12.55 17.48 -2.00
C HIS A 12 -12.07 16.06 -1.68
N ILE A 13 -11.08 15.58 -2.44
CA ILE A 13 -10.55 14.22 -2.32
C ILE A 13 -9.02 14.25 -2.26
N ASN A 14 -8.43 13.24 -1.65
CA ASN A 14 -6.98 13.07 -1.55
C ASN A 14 -6.40 12.41 -2.81
N ALA A 15 -7.17 11.59 -3.52
CA ALA A 15 -6.76 10.95 -4.76
C ALA A 15 -6.49 11.99 -5.87
N SER A 16 -5.59 11.64 -6.81
CA SER A 16 -5.31 12.47 -7.97
C SER A 16 -6.52 12.58 -8.92
N ALA A 17 -6.59 13.69 -9.64
CA ALA A 17 -7.65 13.91 -10.63
C ALA A 17 -7.61 12.84 -11.74
N GLU A 18 -6.41 12.39 -12.11
CA GLU A 18 -6.16 11.28 -13.04
C GLU A 18 -6.80 9.98 -12.57
N LYS A 19 -6.50 9.54 -11.34
CA LYS A 19 -6.99 8.27 -10.80
C LYS A 19 -8.51 8.26 -10.66
N PHE A 20 -9.08 9.35 -10.15
CA PHE A 20 -10.52 9.49 -10.03
C PHE A 20 -11.21 9.46 -11.40
N HIS A 21 -10.68 10.21 -12.37
CA HIS A 21 -11.24 10.25 -13.73
C HIS A 21 -11.15 8.88 -14.42
N GLU A 22 -10.01 8.19 -14.31
CA GLU A 22 -9.84 6.85 -14.88
C GLU A 22 -10.84 5.85 -14.31
N LEU A 23 -11.06 5.87 -12.99
CA LEU A 23 -12.04 5.00 -12.33
C LEU A 23 -13.46 5.29 -12.84
N MET A 24 -13.83 6.56 -12.97
CA MET A 24 -15.16 6.96 -13.48
C MET A 24 -15.36 6.67 -14.97
N SER A 25 -14.34 6.90 -15.81
CA SER A 25 -14.52 6.83 -17.26
C SER A 25 -14.27 5.43 -17.82
N SER A 26 -13.22 4.77 -17.33
CA SER A 26 -12.66 3.58 -17.97
C SER A 26 -12.86 2.32 -17.15
N LYS A 27 -13.00 2.44 -15.82
CA LYS A 27 -13.22 1.31 -14.92
C LYS A 27 -14.48 1.44 -14.05
N PRO A 28 -15.61 1.97 -14.55
CA PRO A 28 -16.77 2.23 -13.69
C PRO A 28 -17.39 0.94 -13.10
N HIS A 29 -17.17 -0.23 -13.71
CA HIS A 29 -17.56 -1.52 -13.14
C HIS A 29 -16.88 -1.86 -11.81
N HIS A 30 -15.74 -1.23 -11.48
CA HIS A 30 -15.12 -1.38 -10.16
C HIS A 30 -15.85 -0.61 -9.06
N ILE A 31 -16.66 0.40 -9.41
CA ILE A 31 -17.34 1.26 -8.42
C ILE A 31 -18.32 0.45 -7.56
N GLY A 32 -18.92 -0.61 -8.10
CA GLY A 32 -19.81 -1.50 -7.34
C GLY A 32 -19.13 -2.24 -6.18
N ASN A 33 -17.80 -2.42 -6.24
CA ASN A 33 -17.04 -3.06 -5.16
C ASN A 33 -16.54 -2.07 -4.10
N VAL A 34 -16.66 -0.77 -4.38
CA VAL A 34 -16.09 0.31 -3.57
C VAL A 34 -17.17 1.12 -2.88
N SER A 35 -18.29 1.36 -3.58
CA SER A 35 -19.36 2.22 -3.13
C SER A 35 -20.37 1.46 -2.29
N SER A 36 -20.81 2.03 -1.17
CA SER A 36 -21.91 1.45 -0.38
C SER A 36 -23.28 1.72 -1.00
N VAL A 37 -23.35 2.68 -1.92
CA VAL A 37 -24.61 3.14 -2.54
C VAL A 37 -24.72 2.80 -4.02
N VAL A 38 -23.65 2.35 -4.67
CA VAL A 38 -23.67 1.81 -6.03
C VAL A 38 -23.39 0.32 -5.94
N ASN A 39 -24.33 -0.49 -6.38
CA ASN A 39 -24.24 -1.94 -6.27
C ASN A 39 -23.47 -2.54 -7.45
N SER A 40 -23.71 -2.04 -8.66
CA SER A 40 -22.97 -2.45 -9.86
C SER A 40 -23.05 -1.40 -10.96
N VAL A 41 -22.06 -1.42 -11.84
CA VAL A 41 -22.10 -0.72 -13.14
C VAL A 41 -21.80 -1.75 -14.22
N GLU A 42 -22.76 -1.96 -15.10
CA GLU A 42 -22.71 -3.00 -16.13
C GLU A 42 -22.64 -2.35 -17.51
N MET A 43 -21.94 -3.01 -18.44
CA MET A 43 -21.91 -2.61 -19.85
C MET A 43 -23.18 -3.14 -20.53
N ASP A 44 -24.00 -2.25 -21.06
CA ASP A 44 -25.17 -2.61 -21.88
C ASP A 44 -24.80 -2.66 -23.37
N GLN A 45 -24.14 -1.60 -23.87
CA GLN A 45 -23.70 -1.50 -25.27
C GLN A 45 -22.40 -0.69 -25.38
N GLY A 46 -21.51 -1.11 -26.28
CA GLY A 46 -20.26 -0.39 -26.57
C GLY A 46 -19.06 -0.94 -25.79
N GLU A 47 -18.14 -0.04 -25.42
CA GLU A 47 -16.85 -0.36 -24.81
C GLU A 47 -16.56 0.57 -23.63
N TRP A 48 -15.88 0.05 -22.60
CA TRP A 48 -15.49 0.87 -21.45
C TRP A 48 -14.60 2.04 -21.89
N GLY A 49 -14.87 3.24 -21.37
CA GLY A 49 -14.09 4.44 -21.69
C GLY A 49 -14.35 5.03 -23.09
N LYS A 50 -15.43 4.64 -23.79
CA LYS A 50 -15.80 5.22 -25.09
C LYS A 50 -17.10 6.01 -25.02
N VAL A 51 -17.09 7.18 -25.66
CA VAL A 51 -18.30 7.97 -25.96
C VAL A 51 -19.29 7.10 -26.76
N ASP A 52 -20.58 7.36 -26.56
CA ASP A 52 -21.72 6.60 -27.09
C ASP A 52 -21.94 5.21 -26.47
N SER A 53 -21.07 4.76 -25.57
CA SER A 53 -21.33 3.54 -24.80
C SER A 53 -22.45 3.73 -23.80
N ILE A 54 -23.23 2.68 -23.57
CA ILE A 54 -24.39 2.65 -22.69
C ILE A 54 -24.06 1.78 -21.48
N LEU A 55 -24.21 2.37 -20.30
CA LEU A 55 -23.96 1.73 -19.02
C LEU A 55 -25.26 1.61 -18.24
N LEU A 56 -25.41 0.52 -17.49
CA LEU A 56 -26.48 0.30 -16.54
C LEU A 56 -25.95 0.46 -15.12
N TRP A 57 -26.43 1.47 -14.41
CA TRP A 57 -26.08 1.73 -13.01
C TRP A 57 -27.17 1.17 -12.10
N ASN A 58 -26.79 0.26 -11.21
CA ASN A 58 -27.62 -0.22 -10.12
C ASN A 58 -27.17 0.44 -8.82
N TYR A 59 -28.06 1.14 -8.13
CA TYR A 59 -27.72 1.94 -6.95
C TYR A 59 -28.85 1.92 -5.92
N VAL A 60 -28.56 2.34 -4.70
CA VAL A 60 -29.54 2.49 -3.63
C VAL A 60 -29.73 3.96 -3.31
N GLN A 61 -30.97 4.43 -3.42
CA GLN A 61 -31.35 5.77 -3.00
C GLN A 61 -32.42 5.66 -1.90
N ASP A 62 -32.14 6.26 -0.74
CA ASP A 62 -33.06 6.28 0.42
C ASP A 62 -33.55 4.87 0.81
N GLY A 63 -32.68 3.86 0.69
CA GLY A 63 -32.99 2.45 0.98
C GLY A 63 -33.75 1.71 -0.12
N LYS A 64 -34.12 2.38 -1.22
CA LYS A 64 -34.76 1.77 -2.38
C LYS A 64 -33.70 1.42 -3.43
N ALA A 65 -33.76 0.20 -3.97
CA ALA A 65 -32.98 -0.16 -5.15
C ALA A 65 -33.51 0.57 -6.39
N CYS A 66 -32.61 1.21 -7.12
CA CYS A 66 -32.87 2.02 -8.30
C CYS A 66 -31.90 1.68 -9.42
N VAL A 67 -32.33 1.99 -10.64
CA VAL A 67 -31.57 1.74 -11.87
C VAL A 67 -31.49 3.02 -12.69
N ALA A 68 -30.36 3.25 -13.34
CA ALA A 68 -30.20 4.30 -14.34
C ALA A 68 -29.41 3.76 -15.53
N LYS A 69 -30.05 3.72 -16.70
CA LYS A 69 -29.39 3.42 -17.97
C LYS A 69 -28.90 4.74 -18.56
N VAL A 70 -27.59 4.87 -18.74
CA VAL A 70 -26.95 6.14 -19.16
C VAL A 70 -26.11 5.94 -20.40
N VAL A 71 -26.04 6.96 -21.25
CA VAL A 71 -25.04 7.04 -22.33
C VAL A 71 -23.89 7.94 -21.90
N ILE A 72 -22.67 7.59 -22.27
CA ILE A 72 -21.51 8.47 -22.16
C ILE A 72 -21.56 9.49 -23.32
N GLU A 73 -21.96 10.73 -23.04
CA GLU A 73 -22.02 11.78 -24.08
C GLU A 73 -20.64 12.41 -24.37
N ALA A 74 -19.75 12.46 -23.38
CA ALA A 74 -18.42 13.05 -23.57
C ALA A 74 -17.42 12.48 -22.57
N ILE A 75 -16.17 12.34 -23.02
CA ILE A 75 -14.99 12.12 -22.18
C ILE A 75 -13.92 13.10 -22.66
N ASP A 76 -13.37 13.90 -21.75
CA ASP A 76 -12.24 14.79 -22.02
C ASP A 76 -11.11 14.46 -21.04
N PRO A 77 -10.12 13.64 -21.44
CA PRO A 77 -9.00 13.25 -20.57
C PRO A 77 -8.09 14.42 -20.19
N ALA A 78 -8.03 15.48 -21.01
CA ALA A 78 -7.23 16.66 -20.70
C ALA A 78 -7.85 17.45 -19.56
N LYS A 79 -9.19 17.59 -19.57
CA LYS A 79 -9.96 18.25 -18.50
C LYS A 79 -10.36 17.32 -17.36
N LYS A 80 -10.06 16.02 -17.46
CA LYS A 80 -10.49 14.97 -16.52
C LYS A 80 -12.01 15.02 -16.30
N LEU A 81 -12.73 15.12 -17.42
CA LEU A 81 -14.17 15.31 -17.45
C LEU A 81 -14.86 14.12 -18.10
N ILE A 82 -16.03 13.77 -17.58
CA ILE A 82 -16.98 12.82 -18.18
C ILE A 82 -18.40 13.38 -18.07
N THR A 83 -19.19 13.16 -19.12
CA THR A 83 -20.60 13.54 -19.17
C THR A 83 -21.47 12.32 -19.43
N LEU A 84 -22.43 12.08 -18.54
CA LEU A 84 -23.39 10.99 -18.59
C LEU A 84 -24.80 11.55 -18.80
N LYS A 85 -25.57 10.97 -19.72
CA LYS A 85 -26.98 11.32 -19.90
C LYS A 85 -27.87 10.13 -19.65
N VAL A 86 -28.86 10.30 -18.80
CA VAL A 86 -29.84 9.26 -18.48
C VAL A 86 -30.76 9.04 -19.67
N LYS A 87 -30.89 7.79 -20.08
CA LYS A 87 -31.78 7.33 -21.16
C LYS A 87 -33.02 6.64 -20.61
N GLU A 88 -32.87 5.86 -19.54
CA GLU A 88 -33.94 5.09 -18.89
C GLU A 88 -33.63 4.93 -17.39
N GLY A 89 -34.64 4.53 -16.60
CA GLY A 89 -34.49 4.22 -15.17
C GLY A 89 -35.24 5.18 -14.23
N ASP A 90 -35.17 4.91 -12.92
CA ASP A 90 -35.97 5.56 -11.87
C ASP A 90 -35.82 7.09 -11.84
N ILE A 91 -34.68 7.62 -12.28
CA ILE A 91 -34.46 9.08 -12.35
C ILE A 91 -35.50 9.73 -13.30
N LEU A 92 -35.81 9.08 -14.43
CA LEU A 92 -36.71 9.66 -15.42
C LEU A 92 -38.20 9.58 -15.04
N GLU A 93 -38.54 8.88 -13.96
CA GLU A 93 -39.88 8.95 -13.36
C GLU A 93 -40.21 10.32 -12.76
N HIS A 94 -39.17 11.12 -12.48
CA HIS A 94 -39.29 12.45 -11.86
C HIS A 94 -38.83 13.57 -12.81
N TYR A 95 -37.88 13.26 -13.69
CA TYR A 95 -37.25 14.22 -14.59
C TYR A 95 -37.44 13.80 -16.05
N LYS A 96 -37.89 14.72 -16.89
CA LYS A 96 -38.04 14.50 -18.34
C LYS A 96 -36.68 14.33 -19.03
N SER A 97 -35.64 14.98 -18.50
CA SER A 97 -34.26 14.77 -18.91
C SER A 97 -33.33 14.95 -17.72
N PHE A 98 -32.22 14.22 -17.71
CA PHE A 98 -31.21 14.31 -16.67
C PHE A 98 -29.82 14.04 -17.25
N LYS A 99 -28.87 14.90 -16.91
CA LYS A 99 -27.48 14.84 -17.34
C LYS A 99 -26.57 15.16 -16.16
N ALA A 100 -25.52 14.36 -16.02
CA ALA A 100 -24.47 14.55 -15.03
C ALA A 100 -23.14 14.83 -15.73
N THR A 101 -22.46 15.90 -15.33
CA THR A 101 -21.08 16.19 -15.72
C THR A 101 -20.20 16.08 -14.48
N ILE A 102 -19.13 15.31 -14.56
CA ILE A 102 -18.16 15.10 -13.49
C ILE A 102 -16.81 15.59 -14.00
N GLN A 103 -16.18 16.50 -13.26
CA GLN A 103 -14.85 17.01 -13.59
C GLN A 103 -13.94 16.94 -12.37
N ALA A 104 -12.81 16.25 -12.48
CA ALA A 104 -11.78 16.25 -11.45
C ALA A 104 -10.71 17.30 -11.76
N SER A 105 -10.46 18.25 -10.86
CA SER A 105 -9.44 19.29 -11.01
C SER A 105 -8.33 19.11 -9.99
N PRO A 106 -7.04 19.09 -10.39
CA PRO A 106 -5.94 18.88 -9.47
C PRO A 106 -5.79 20.03 -8.48
N LYS A 107 -5.26 19.72 -7.29
CA LYS A 107 -4.85 20.66 -6.25
C LYS A 107 -3.38 20.43 -5.88
N GLU A 108 -2.84 21.27 -5.00
CA GLU A 108 -1.52 21.05 -4.39
C GLU A 108 -1.43 19.67 -3.72
N LYS A 109 -2.49 19.27 -3.02
CA LYS A 109 -2.69 17.92 -2.48
C LYS A 109 -4.05 17.40 -2.92
N GLY A 110 -4.07 16.23 -3.56
CA GLY A 110 -5.28 15.60 -4.10
C GLY A 110 -5.98 16.40 -5.19
N SER A 111 -7.31 16.40 -5.18
CA SER A 111 -8.12 17.06 -6.21
C SER A 111 -9.51 17.50 -5.72
N VAL A 112 -10.26 18.19 -6.59
CA VAL A 112 -11.69 18.50 -6.40
C VAL A 112 -12.47 17.85 -7.51
N VAL A 113 -13.48 17.09 -7.13
CA VAL A 113 -14.48 16.57 -8.06
C VAL A 113 -15.67 17.51 -8.07
N HIS A 114 -15.84 18.23 -9.17
CA HIS A 114 -17.00 19.06 -9.42
C HIS A 114 -18.09 18.22 -10.11
N TRP A 115 -19.23 18.08 -9.44
CA TRP A 115 -20.42 17.45 -10.01
C TRP A 115 -21.42 18.51 -10.43
N THR A 116 -21.94 18.39 -11.65
CA THR A 116 -23.00 19.24 -12.19
C THR A 116 -24.15 18.37 -12.68
N PHE A 117 -25.35 18.60 -12.15
CA PHE A 117 -26.58 17.99 -12.67
C PHE A 117 -27.42 19.02 -13.40
N GLU A 118 -27.74 18.73 -14.65
CA GLU A 118 -28.66 19.48 -15.50
C GLU A 118 -29.90 18.63 -15.77
N TYR A 119 -31.08 19.18 -15.51
CA TYR A 119 -32.32 18.40 -15.56
C TYR A 119 -33.53 19.23 -15.98
N GLU A 120 -34.57 18.56 -16.47
CA GLU A 120 -35.90 19.14 -16.69
C GLU A 120 -36.91 18.35 -15.85
N LYS A 121 -37.59 19.01 -14.89
CA LYS A 121 -38.62 18.34 -14.08
C LYS A 121 -39.85 18.00 -14.93
N LEU A 122 -40.54 16.90 -14.62
CA LEU A 122 -41.83 16.59 -15.25
C LEU A 122 -42.91 17.63 -14.92
N HIS A 123 -42.88 18.19 -13.71
CA HIS A 123 -43.74 19.30 -13.29
C HIS A 123 -43.11 20.08 -12.12
N ALA A 124 -43.63 21.28 -11.84
CA ALA A 124 -43.05 22.23 -10.87
C ALA A 124 -42.81 21.66 -9.46
N GLN A 125 -43.67 20.74 -8.99
CA GLN A 125 -43.62 20.20 -7.62
C GLN A 125 -42.56 19.12 -7.39
N ILE A 126 -41.88 18.63 -8.44
CA ILE A 126 -40.77 17.71 -8.25
C ILE A 126 -39.63 18.45 -7.52
N PRO A 127 -39.03 17.87 -6.46
CA PRO A 127 -37.91 18.50 -5.76
C PRO A 127 -36.67 18.63 -6.67
N ASN A 128 -35.67 19.37 -6.22
CA ASN A 128 -34.36 19.33 -6.87
C ASN A 128 -33.64 18.01 -6.50
N PRO A 129 -32.72 17.49 -7.32
CA PRO A 129 -32.06 16.21 -7.13
C PRO A 129 -30.96 16.25 -6.04
N HIS A 130 -31.24 16.87 -4.89
CA HIS A 130 -30.27 16.98 -3.79
C HIS A 130 -29.93 15.63 -3.16
N SER A 131 -30.87 14.67 -3.11
CA SER A 131 -30.59 13.30 -2.66
C SER A 131 -29.59 12.59 -3.59
N LEU A 132 -29.77 12.72 -4.91
CA LEU A 132 -28.80 12.22 -5.89
C LEU A 132 -27.43 12.91 -5.76
N MET A 133 -27.41 14.20 -5.41
CA MET A 133 -26.16 14.93 -5.17
C MET A 133 -25.41 14.42 -3.94
N GLN A 134 -26.16 14.05 -2.89
CA GLN A 134 -25.58 13.41 -1.71
C GLN A 134 -25.01 12.03 -2.04
N LEU A 135 -25.69 11.23 -2.86
CA LEU A 135 -25.16 9.96 -3.36
C LEU A 135 -23.86 10.15 -4.14
N ALA A 136 -23.83 11.09 -5.08
CA ALA A 136 -22.61 11.44 -5.82
C ALA A 136 -21.45 11.83 -4.89
N ALA A 137 -21.74 12.59 -3.83
CA ALA A 137 -20.75 12.97 -2.83
C ALA A 137 -20.29 11.81 -1.92
N ILE A 138 -21.16 10.84 -1.62
CA ILE A 138 -20.81 9.62 -0.88
C ILE A 138 -19.89 8.76 -1.75
N THR A 139 -20.33 8.41 -2.97
CA THR A 139 -19.55 7.59 -3.90
C THR A 139 -18.19 8.22 -4.19
N SER A 140 -18.11 9.55 -4.35
CA SER A 140 -16.83 10.23 -4.58
C SER A 140 -15.86 10.09 -3.39
N ARG A 141 -16.35 10.10 -2.15
CA ARG A 141 -15.53 9.91 -0.94
C ARG A 141 -15.11 8.46 -0.73
N GLU A 142 -15.96 7.51 -1.07
CA GLU A 142 -15.63 6.07 -0.99
C GLU A 142 -14.61 5.70 -2.08
N MET A 143 -14.75 6.25 -3.28
CA MET A 143 -13.73 6.17 -4.32
C MET A 143 -12.42 6.82 -3.88
N ASP A 144 -12.46 7.98 -3.21
CA ASP A 144 -11.26 8.61 -2.66
C ASP A 144 -10.55 7.69 -1.67
N ALA A 145 -11.28 7.15 -0.69
CA ALA A 145 -10.73 6.20 0.26
C ALA A 145 -10.08 5.01 -0.46
N HIS A 146 -10.76 4.39 -1.43
CA HIS A 146 -10.22 3.26 -2.18
C HIS A 146 -9.01 3.61 -3.06
N LEU A 147 -9.03 4.77 -3.71
CA LEU A 147 -7.92 5.20 -4.58
C LEU A 147 -6.69 5.63 -3.78
N THR A 148 -6.90 6.03 -2.51
CA THR A 148 -5.85 6.39 -1.56
C THR A 148 -5.52 5.28 -0.57
N GLU A 149 -6.25 4.16 -0.58
CA GLU A 149 -5.89 2.91 0.10
C GLU A 149 -4.59 2.38 -0.56
N GLY A 150 -3.47 2.67 0.09
CA GLY A 150 -2.11 2.40 -0.41
C GLY A 150 -1.32 3.65 -0.80
N GLU A 151 -1.92 4.84 -0.86
CA GLU A 151 -1.24 6.12 -1.14
C GLU A 151 -0.79 6.87 0.13
N GLY A 152 -0.70 6.17 1.25
CA GLY A 152 -0.05 6.64 2.47
C GLY A 152 1.48 6.64 2.43
N HIS A 153 2.10 6.31 1.29
CA HIS A 153 3.54 6.34 1.12
C HIS A 153 3.85 6.82 -0.32
N GLU A 154 4.69 7.86 -0.47
CA GLU A 154 5.69 7.81 -1.54
C GLU A 154 6.24 6.38 -1.52
N GLU A 155 6.25 5.62 -2.64
CA GLU A 155 6.76 4.24 -2.62
C GLU A 155 8.13 4.22 -1.95
N GLN A 156 8.15 3.90 -0.66
CA GLN A 156 9.33 3.99 0.16
C GLN A 156 10.07 2.70 -0.13
N LEU A 157 10.77 2.72 -1.26
CA LEU A 157 11.61 1.62 -1.67
C LEU A 157 12.72 1.43 -0.63
N VAL A 158 13.21 2.52 -0.05
CA VAL A 158 14.25 2.50 0.98
C VAL A 158 13.66 2.70 2.37
N GLY A 159 13.78 1.69 3.23
CA GLY A 159 13.29 1.75 4.60
C GLY A 159 14.30 1.21 5.60
N LYS A 160 13.93 1.37 6.87
CA LYS A 160 14.70 0.94 8.04
C LYS A 160 13.75 0.40 9.09
N ILE A 161 13.98 -0.82 9.56
CA ILE A 161 13.29 -1.42 10.71
C ILE A 161 14.27 -1.46 11.87
N GLU A 162 13.81 -1.08 13.05
CA GLU A 162 14.59 -1.08 14.29
C GLU A 162 13.82 -1.82 15.38
N VAL A 163 14.47 -2.81 16.00
CA VAL A 163 13.88 -3.60 17.10
C VAL A 163 14.91 -3.74 18.21
N ASP A 164 14.45 -3.49 19.44
CA ASP A 164 15.27 -3.65 20.64
C ASP A 164 14.93 -4.96 21.36
N VAL A 165 15.96 -5.72 21.73
CA VAL A 165 15.84 -6.92 22.57
C VAL A 165 16.75 -6.82 23.79
N HIS A 166 16.17 -7.00 24.97
CA HIS A 166 16.94 -7.10 26.21
C HIS A 166 17.50 -8.51 26.35
N ILE A 167 18.79 -8.59 26.66
CA ILE A 167 19.52 -9.84 26.88
C ILE A 167 20.23 -9.79 28.23
N ASN A 168 20.42 -10.93 28.87
CA ASN A 168 21.16 -11.04 30.14
C ASN A 168 22.68 -11.10 29.95
N ALA A 169 23.14 -11.53 28.76
CA ALA A 169 24.55 -11.58 28.42
C ALA A 169 25.18 -10.18 28.32
N SER A 170 26.51 -10.09 28.50
CA SER A 170 27.24 -8.85 28.30
C SER A 170 27.37 -8.51 26.82
N ALA A 171 27.38 -7.22 26.50
CA ALA A 171 27.43 -6.73 25.14
C ALA A 171 28.67 -7.22 24.38
N GLU A 172 29.81 -7.29 25.09
CA GLU A 172 31.07 -7.81 24.57
C GLU A 172 30.97 -9.30 24.19
N LYS A 173 30.40 -10.14 25.06
CA LYS A 173 30.24 -11.58 24.78
C LYS A 173 29.26 -11.82 23.63
N PHE A 174 28.18 -11.05 23.58
CA PHE A 174 27.23 -11.11 22.46
C PHE A 174 27.91 -10.74 21.13
N HIS A 175 28.66 -9.65 21.12
CA HIS A 175 29.41 -9.21 19.94
C HIS A 175 30.46 -10.22 19.50
N GLU A 176 31.15 -10.85 20.46
CA GLU A 176 32.19 -11.86 20.21
C GLU A 176 31.69 -13.04 19.35
N ILE A 177 30.43 -13.46 19.53
CA ILE A 177 29.83 -14.54 18.75
C ILE A 177 29.86 -14.21 17.25
N PHE A 178 29.43 -13.00 16.87
CA PHE A 178 29.43 -12.59 15.47
C PHE A 178 30.81 -12.14 14.98
N SER A 179 31.58 -11.43 15.81
CA SER A 179 32.89 -10.89 15.40
C SER A 179 33.95 -11.98 15.22
N SER A 180 33.88 -13.05 16.02
CA SER A 180 34.98 -14.00 16.18
C SER A 180 34.58 -15.45 16.00
N LYS A 181 33.31 -15.81 16.28
CA LYS A 181 32.83 -17.20 16.35
C LYS A 181 31.60 -17.46 15.47
N PRO A 182 31.60 -17.07 14.19
CA PRO A 182 30.42 -17.16 13.32
C PRO A 182 29.99 -18.61 13.07
N HIS A 183 30.93 -19.55 13.16
CA HIS A 183 30.70 -20.99 12.99
C HIS A 183 29.99 -21.63 14.20
N GLU A 184 29.89 -20.93 15.34
CA GLU A 184 29.13 -21.40 16.49
C GLU A 184 27.63 -21.07 16.36
N VAL A 185 27.26 -20.06 15.56
CA VAL A 185 25.87 -19.61 15.39
C VAL A 185 24.92 -20.77 14.97
N PRO A 186 25.26 -21.66 14.03
CA PRO A 186 24.39 -22.79 13.70
C PRO A 186 24.19 -23.79 14.85
N ASN A 187 25.14 -23.91 15.78
CA ASN A 187 25.01 -24.77 16.96
C ASN A 187 24.19 -24.09 18.07
N ILE A 188 24.31 -22.77 18.18
CA ILE A 188 23.60 -21.94 19.15
C ILE A 188 22.13 -21.78 18.76
N SER A 189 21.86 -21.52 17.48
CA SER A 189 20.53 -21.25 16.94
C SER A 189 20.19 -22.19 15.77
N PRO A 190 20.16 -23.52 15.98
CA PRO A 190 20.02 -24.50 14.90
C PRO A 190 18.66 -24.46 14.21
N ASN A 191 17.64 -23.84 14.81
CA ASN A 191 16.33 -23.67 14.18
C ASN A 191 16.35 -22.57 13.14
N ASN A 192 17.14 -21.51 13.37
CA ASN A 192 17.18 -20.30 12.55
C ASN A 192 18.37 -20.29 11.59
N VAL A 193 19.53 -20.80 12.02
CA VAL A 193 20.75 -20.87 11.23
C VAL A 193 21.19 -22.32 11.13
N LYS A 194 21.26 -22.84 9.90
CA LYS A 194 21.61 -24.23 9.60
C LYS A 194 23.08 -24.44 9.34
N ASN A 195 23.75 -23.45 8.74
CA ASN A 195 25.17 -23.53 8.44
C ASN A 195 25.76 -22.15 8.19
N THR A 196 27.06 -22.01 8.46
CA THR A 196 27.83 -20.80 8.19
C THR A 196 29.18 -21.19 7.60
N ILE A 197 29.47 -20.72 6.38
CA ILE A 197 30.69 -21.03 5.63
C ILE A 197 31.46 -19.73 5.42
N VAL A 198 32.64 -19.60 6.02
CA VAL A 198 33.49 -18.41 5.87
C VAL A 198 34.39 -18.53 4.64
N GLU A 199 34.44 -17.48 3.81
CA GLU A 199 35.35 -17.36 2.68
C GLU A 199 36.62 -16.58 3.09
N GLY A 200 37.69 -17.29 3.39
CA GLY A 200 38.98 -16.69 3.74
C GLY A 200 39.09 -16.28 5.21
N GLU A 201 39.65 -15.09 5.47
CA GLU A 201 39.85 -14.59 6.83
C GLU A 201 38.56 -13.99 7.40
N TRP A 202 38.25 -14.33 8.67
CA TRP A 202 37.11 -13.79 9.42
C TRP A 202 37.48 -12.63 10.33
N GLY A 203 36.48 -11.83 10.70
CA GLY A 203 36.55 -10.90 11.83
C GLY A 203 37.03 -9.50 11.49
N LYS A 204 37.05 -9.12 10.20
CA LYS A 204 37.35 -7.76 9.75
C LYS A 204 36.33 -7.27 8.72
N GLU A 205 36.27 -5.97 8.51
CA GLU A 205 35.49 -5.40 7.40
C GLU A 205 35.93 -6.01 6.07
N GLY A 206 34.95 -6.39 5.25
CA GLY A 206 35.17 -7.09 3.99
C GLY A 206 35.26 -8.62 4.11
N SER A 207 35.23 -9.22 5.30
CA SER A 207 35.10 -10.69 5.45
C SER A 207 33.79 -11.17 4.83
N ILE A 208 33.86 -12.22 4.01
CA ILE A 208 32.72 -12.78 3.26
C ILE A 208 32.37 -14.15 3.82
N PHE A 209 31.08 -14.49 3.82
CA PHE A 209 30.58 -15.76 4.30
C PHE A 209 29.25 -16.10 3.63
N VAL A 210 28.89 -17.38 3.66
CA VAL A 210 27.60 -17.89 3.18
C VAL A 210 26.85 -18.47 4.37
N VAL A 211 25.60 -18.06 4.54
CA VAL A 211 24.71 -18.53 5.59
C VAL A 211 23.56 -19.32 4.97
N HIS A 212 23.31 -20.51 5.51
CA HIS A 212 22.07 -21.23 5.30
C HIS A 212 21.18 -20.99 6.51
N TYR A 213 20.03 -20.36 6.31
CA TYR A 213 19.12 -19.98 7.39
C TYR A 213 17.69 -20.42 7.08
N VAL A 214 16.83 -20.41 8.09
CA VAL A 214 15.40 -20.64 7.94
C VAL A 214 14.69 -19.32 8.09
N HIS A 215 13.88 -18.98 7.09
CA HIS A 215 13.07 -17.78 7.10
C HIS A 215 11.65 -18.14 6.67
N GLU A 216 10.67 -17.83 7.52
CA GLU A 216 9.26 -18.18 7.31
C GLU A 216 9.04 -19.66 6.98
N GLY A 217 9.79 -20.54 7.65
CA GLY A 217 9.74 -21.99 7.47
C GLY A 217 10.39 -22.51 6.18
N LYS A 218 11.02 -21.64 5.37
CA LYS A 218 11.77 -22.02 4.17
C LYS A 218 13.26 -21.99 4.45
N ASN A 219 13.99 -22.95 3.87
CA ASN A 219 15.45 -22.90 3.86
C ASN A 219 15.89 -21.87 2.81
N CYS A 220 16.65 -20.88 3.25
CA CYS A 220 17.19 -19.81 2.43
C CYS A 220 18.72 -19.80 2.51
N VAL A 221 19.35 -19.20 1.50
CA VAL A 221 20.80 -18.98 1.44
C VAL A 221 21.07 -17.51 1.18
N SER A 222 22.03 -16.95 1.91
CA SER A 222 22.61 -15.64 1.64
C SER A 222 24.13 -15.72 1.63
N LYS A 223 24.74 -14.95 0.74
CA LYS A 223 26.17 -14.63 0.74
C LYS A 223 26.30 -13.21 1.24
N ASP A 224 27.02 -13.04 2.33
CA ASP A 224 27.08 -11.81 3.11
C ASP A 224 28.52 -11.32 3.23
N VAL A 225 28.66 -10.01 3.47
CA VAL A 225 29.92 -9.37 3.82
C VAL A 225 29.77 -8.60 5.12
N ILE A 226 30.80 -8.62 5.96
CA ILE A 226 30.92 -7.67 7.08
C ILE A 226 31.18 -6.29 6.48
N GLU A 227 30.16 -5.44 6.47
CA GLU A 227 30.27 -4.06 5.96
C GLU A 227 30.90 -3.14 6.99
N ALA A 228 30.60 -3.34 8.28
CA ALA A 228 31.21 -2.61 9.38
C ALA A 228 31.38 -3.50 10.61
N ILE A 229 32.46 -3.28 11.36
CA ILE A 229 32.66 -3.93 12.66
C ILE A 229 33.38 -2.99 13.63
N ASP A 230 32.75 -2.75 14.78
CA ASP A 230 33.27 -1.81 15.79
C ASP A 230 33.20 -2.46 17.18
N PRO A 231 34.30 -3.08 17.64
CA PRO A 231 34.36 -3.69 18.97
C PRO A 231 34.14 -2.70 20.11
N ALA A 232 34.53 -1.42 19.95
CA ALA A 232 34.32 -0.41 20.97
C ALA A 232 32.83 -0.07 21.17
N LYS A 233 32.00 -0.29 20.14
CA LYS A 233 30.55 -0.13 20.19
C LYS A 233 29.78 -1.45 20.27
N ASN A 234 30.46 -2.60 20.34
CA ASN A 234 29.87 -3.94 20.22
C ASN A 234 28.92 -4.03 19.01
N LEU A 235 29.37 -3.50 17.86
CA LEU A 235 28.57 -3.37 16.65
C LEU A 235 29.14 -4.23 15.53
N ILE A 236 28.24 -4.86 14.78
CA ILE A 236 28.54 -5.50 13.50
C ILE A 236 27.42 -5.22 12.50
N THR A 237 27.77 -4.84 11.28
CA THR A 237 26.85 -4.66 10.15
C THR A 237 27.20 -5.65 9.05
N LEU A 238 26.20 -6.40 8.63
CA LEU A 238 26.26 -7.40 7.57
C LEU A 238 25.48 -6.88 6.38
N ARG A 239 26.06 -6.96 5.17
CA ARG A 239 25.36 -6.64 3.92
C ARG A 239 25.25 -7.86 3.05
N VAL A 240 24.06 -8.12 2.54
CA VAL A 240 23.81 -9.21 1.60
C VAL A 240 24.42 -8.86 0.24
N LEU A 241 25.23 -9.75 -0.31
CA LEU A 241 25.80 -9.67 -1.65
C LEU A 241 24.97 -10.47 -2.66
N GLU A 242 24.57 -11.67 -2.29
CA GLU A 242 23.80 -12.61 -3.13
C GLU A 242 22.88 -13.45 -2.23
N GLY A 243 21.84 -14.06 -2.80
CA GLY A 243 20.97 -14.99 -2.06
C GLY A 243 19.49 -14.79 -2.31
N ASP A 244 18.68 -15.68 -1.72
CA ASP A 244 17.24 -15.75 -1.97
C ASP A 244 16.49 -14.46 -1.60
N ILE A 245 16.96 -13.76 -0.57
CA ILE A 245 16.36 -12.51 -0.10
C ILE A 245 16.46 -11.38 -1.14
N LEU A 246 17.47 -11.39 -2.01
CA LEU A 246 17.60 -10.38 -3.06
C LEU A 246 16.66 -10.58 -4.26
N ASN A 247 15.85 -11.65 -4.25
CA ASN A 247 14.75 -11.80 -5.21
C ASN A 247 13.63 -10.79 -4.98
N ASP A 248 13.51 -10.26 -3.76
CA ASP A 248 12.51 -9.26 -3.37
C ASP A 248 13.14 -7.89 -3.07
N TYR A 249 14.42 -7.86 -2.66
CA TYR A 249 15.11 -6.63 -2.28
C TYR A 249 16.33 -6.36 -3.14
N LYS A 250 16.51 -5.10 -3.53
CA LYS A 250 17.70 -4.61 -4.22
C LYS A 250 18.91 -4.52 -3.29
N SER A 251 18.68 -4.23 -2.00
CA SER A 251 19.71 -4.30 -0.97
C SER A 251 19.12 -4.62 0.39
N ILE A 252 19.89 -5.33 1.22
CA ILE A 252 19.60 -5.61 2.63
C ILE A 252 20.89 -5.44 3.44
N LYS A 253 20.78 -4.72 4.55
CA LYS A 253 21.81 -4.65 5.61
C LYS A 253 21.18 -4.99 6.94
N VAL A 254 21.88 -5.79 7.75
CA VAL A 254 21.48 -6.11 9.11
C VAL A 254 22.58 -5.66 10.05
N THR A 255 22.25 -4.82 11.03
CA THR A 255 23.16 -4.38 12.08
C THR A 255 22.71 -4.92 13.42
N PHE A 256 23.65 -5.47 14.17
CA PHE A 256 23.49 -5.79 15.58
C PHE A 256 24.39 -4.86 16.38
N GLN A 257 23.81 -4.12 17.34
CA GLN A 257 24.57 -3.30 18.28
C GLN A 257 24.16 -3.61 19.71
N ALA A 258 25.09 -4.13 20.52
CA ALA A 258 24.82 -4.41 21.92
C ALA A 258 25.30 -3.25 22.82
N THR A 259 24.39 -2.66 23.58
CA THR A 259 24.70 -1.58 24.54
C THR A 259 24.61 -2.11 25.97
N PRO A 260 25.69 -2.01 26.78
CA PRO A 260 25.66 -2.42 28.19
C PRO A 260 24.55 -1.71 28.98
N LYS A 261 23.95 -2.43 29.93
CA LYS A 261 22.96 -1.92 30.91
C LYS A 261 23.36 -2.33 32.33
N ASP A 262 22.63 -1.86 33.34
CA ASP A 262 22.87 -2.22 34.75
C ASP A 262 22.83 -3.75 34.97
N GLN A 263 21.95 -4.43 34.24
CA GLN A 263 21.89 -5.89 34.15
C GLN A 263 21.83 -6.27 32.67
N GLY A 264 22.79 -7.10 32.22
CA GLY A 264 22.88 -7.54 30.83
C GLY A 264 23.09 -6.38 29.85
N SER A 265 22.42 -6.47 28.71
CA SER A 265 22.59 -5.54 27.59
C SER A 265 21.29 -5.34 26.81
N LEU A 266 21.23 -4.25 26.05
CA LEU A 266 20.19 -4.01 25.04
C LEU A 266 20.80 -4.22 23.66
N VAL A 267 20.31 -5.20 22.90
CA VAL A 267 20.70 -5.39 21.50
C VAL A 267 19.71 -4.65 20.63
N HIS A 268 20.22 -3.67 19.89
CA HIS A 268 19.51 -2.96 18.84
C HIS A 268 19.74 -3.69 17.52
N VAL A 269 18.68 -4.28 16.97
CA VAL A 269 18.67 -4.92 15.65
C VAL A 269 18.13 -3.92 14.65
N THR A 270 18.92 -3.61 13.63
CA THR A 270 18.51 -2.73 12.55
C THR A 270 18.53 -3.47 11.22
N VAL A 271 17.45 -3.39 10.45
CA VAL A 271 17.39 -3.87 9.06
C VAL A 271 17.19 -2.67 8.14
N GLU A 272 18.19 -2.32 7.34
CA GLU A 272 18.07 -1.33 6.27
C GLU A 272 17.86 -2.05 4.95
N TYR A 273 16.90 -1.59 4.15
CA TYR A 273 16.52 -2.28 2.92
C TYR A 273 16.19 -1.33 1.79
N GLU A 274 16.38 -1.81 0.56
CA GLU A 274 15.81 -1.23 -0.65
C GLU A 274 14.97 -2.30 -1.37
N LYS A 275 13.66 -2.11 -1.50
CA LYS A 275 12.75 -3.01 -2.22
C LYS A 275 13.00 -2.97 -3.73
N LEU A 276 12.77 -4.09 -4.42
CA LEU A 276 12.77 -4.08 -5.89
C LEU A 276 11.56 -3.34 -6.47
N LYS A 277 10.40 -3.40 -5.79
CA LYS A 277 9.11 -2.84 -6.23
C LYS A 277 8.28 -2.42 -5.01
N GLY A 278 7.39 -1.42 -5.17
CA GLY A 278 6.60 -0.87 -4.07
C GLY A 278 5.64 -1.84 -3.37
N HIS A 279 5.16 -2.89 -4.04
CA HIS A 279 4.25 -3.88 -3.46
C HIS A 279 4.93 -4.93 -2.57
N ILE A 280 6.26 -4.94 -2.53
CA ILE A 280 7.01 -5.88 -1.70
C ILE A 280 6.83 -5.45 -0.24
N PRO A 281 6.50 -6.37 0.69
CA PRO A 281 6.31 -6.01 2.09
C PRO A 281 7.62 -5.50 2.70
N ASP A 282 7.54 -4.82 3.84
CA ASP A 282 8.74 -4.51 4.63
C ASP A 282 9.27 -5.81 5.29
N PRO A 283 10.60 -5.99 5.42
CA PRO A 283 11.20 -7.24 5.90
C PRO A 283 11.11 -7.39 7.43
N HIS A 284 9.93 -7.21 8.02
CA HIS A 284 9.71 -7.36 9.47
C HIS A 284 10.07 -8.77 9.95
N SER A 285 9.74 -9.81 9.19
CA SER A 285 10.10 -11.18 9.51
C SER A 285 11.61 -11.43 9.51
N LEU A 286 12.42 -10.59 8.84
CA LEU A 286 13.89 -10.66 8.89
C LEU A 286 14.42 -10.02 10.17
N ALA A 287 13.81 -8.92 10.63
CA ALA A 287 14.12 -8.34 11.93
C ALA A 287 13.76 -9.31 13.07
N ASP A 288 12.61 -9.99 12.98
CA ASP A 288 12.18 -11.02 13.93
C ASP A 288 13.19 -12.18 13.97
N LEU A 289 13.67 -12.65 12.82
CA LEU A 289 14.73 -13.66 12.75
C LEU A 289 16.00 -13.21 13.49
N GLY A 290 16.42 -11.95 13.30
CA GLY A 290 17.54 -11.36 14.03
C GLY A 290 17.32 -11.34 15.55
N VAL A 291 16.11 -11.03 15.98
CA VAL A 291 15.72 -11.06 17.40
C VAL A 291 15.73 -12.48 17.97
N GLU A 292 15.25 -13.48 17.22
CA GLU A 292 15.28 -14.88 17.64
C GLU A 292 16.71 -15.40 17.79
N VAL A 293 17.58 -15.13 16.82
CA VAL A 293 19.02 -15.47 16.91
C VAL A 293 19.66 -14.77 18.12
N ALA A 294 19.32 -13.51 18.38
CA ALA A 294 19.86 -12.79 19.53
C ALA A 294 19.44 -13.41 20.87
N LYS A 295 18.18 -13.87 20.98
CA LYS A 295 17.67 -14.59 22.17
C LYS A 295 18.33 -15.94 22.36
N ASP A 296 18.57 -16.69 21.28
CA ASP A 296 19.26 -17.98 21.35
C ASP A 296 20.72 -17.80 21.82
N ILE A 297 21.39 -16.76 21.33
CA ILE A 297 22.74 -16.39 21.79
C ILE A 297 22.72 -15.98 23.27
N ASP A 298 21.75 -15.18 23.71
CA ASP A 298 21.61 -14.82 25.12
C ASP A 298 21.45 -16.05 26.00
N ALA A 299 20.54 -16.95 25.62
CA ALA A 299 20.29 -18.18 26.34
C ALA A 299 21.54 -19.07 26.38
N HIS A 300 22.35 -19.10 25.33
CA HIS A 300 23.60 -19.86 25.30
C HIS A 300 24.69 -19.26 26.21
N LEU A 301 24.83 -17.93 26.21
CA LEU A 301 25.88 -17.22 26.96
C LEU A 301 25.60 -17.09 28.46
N THR A 302 24.37 -17.38 28.89
CA THR A 302 23.90 -17.22 30.27
C THR A 302 23.54 -18.54 30.96
N GLN A 303 23.72 -19.67 30.26
CA GLN A 303 23.77 -21.02 30.86
C GLN A 303 24.99 -21.17 31.78
#